data_AF-A0A2M9MS45-F1
#
_entry.id   AF-A0A2M9MS45-F1
#
_cell.length_a   1.000
_cell.length_b   1.000
_cell.length_c   1.000
_cell.angle_alpha   90.00
_cell.angle_beta   90.00
_cell.angle_gamma   90.00
#
_symmetry.space_group_name_H-M   'P 1'
#
loop_
_entity.id
_entity.type
_entity.pdbx_description
1 polymer ?
#
loop_
_entity_poly.entity_id
_entity_poly.type
_entity_poly.pdbx_seq_one_letter_code
_entity_poly.pdbx_strand_id
1 'polypeptide(L)'
;MLEQVSSKAASVGVEAVFFCIIHMENNGSIILMYWGEFYVKNRKFLVTYGYNLDHSNIDHLVSDRLSRHKGWIQKDYFDPVLHQGAAFILNYQIIDTNVARVSQRYYLDDYHVTEAQLQGFLYSLNKLKGTHVLCNPTKQGHHWTVIDEIEYSCYAYQTLDGRDLRFIEYNNDTRADANMKKGIPRIPEHQRYLTFPSDCSQEEKDRRLTDWFKGIIEAGRQQP
;
A
#
# COMPACT_ATOMS: atom_id res chain seq x y z
N MET A 1 -29.14 19.60 -1.43
CA MET A 1 -28.92 18.17 -1.12
C MET A 1 -27.48 17.89 -0.65
N LEU A 2 -26.46 18.53 -1.24
CA LEU A 2 -25.07 18.52 -0.74
C LEU A 2 -24.91 19.07 0.71
N GLU A 3 -25.70 20.06 1.11
CA GLU A 3 -25.61 20.65 2.46
C GLU A 3 -26.18 19.75 3.58
N GLN A 4 -27.12 18.85 3.27
CA GLN A 4 -27.71 17.94 4.27
C GLN A 4 -26.79 16.76 4.64
N VAL A 5 -25.81 16.44 3.78
CA VAL A 5 -24.82 15.37 4.06
C VAL A 5 -23.73 15.89 5.00
N SER A 6 -23.36 17.17 4.89
CA SER A 6 -22.35 17.81 5.75
C SER A 6 -22.81 17.93 7.21
N SER A 7 -24.08 18.26 7.46
CA SER A 7 -24.54 18.52 8.84
C SER A 7 -24.67 17.28 9.72
N LYS A 8 -24.77 16.07 9.13
CA LYS A 8 -24.87 14.81 9.88
C LYS A 8 -23.49 14.20 10.20
N ALA A 9 -22.45 14.59 9.47
CA ALA A 9 -21.08 14.19 9.73
C ALA A 9 -20.47 14.95 10.93
N ALA A 10 -20.91 16.19 11.18
CA ALA A 10 -20.40 17.01 12.28
C ALA A 10 -20.84 16.55 13.68
N SER A 11 -21.89 15.72 13.80
CA SER A 11 -22.44 15.31 15.10
C SER A 11 -21.83 14.02 15.67
N VAL A 12 -20.97 13.33 14.92
CA VAL A 12 -20.34 12.08 15.35
C VAL A 12 -18.84 12.27 15.17
N GLY A 13 -18.15 12.66 16.24
CA GLY A 13 -16.73 13.03 16.25
C GLY A 13 -15.79 11.86 15.94
N VAL A 14 -15.84 11.36 14.71
CA VAL A 14 -14.96 10.32 14.18
C VAL A 14 -14.54 10.76 12.78
N GLU A 15 -13.25 10.98 12.57
CA GLU A 15 -12.64 11.24 11.27
C GLU A 15 -12.71 9.99 10.38
N ALA A 16 -13.90 9.68 9.87
CA ALA A 16 -14.08 8.70 8.81
C ALA A 16 -13.68 9.33 7.47
N VAL A 17 -12.61 8.81 6.87
CA VAL A 17 -12.19 9.18 5.51
C VAL A 17 -13.17 8.52 4.53
N PHE A 18 -14.15 9.28 4.06
CA PHE A 18 -15.08 8.85 3.01
C PHE A 18 -14.45 9.15 1.65
N PHE A 19 -14.02 8.13 0.91
CA PHE A 19 -13.77 8.26 -0.53
C PHE A 19 -15.04 7.87 -1.28
N CYS A 20 -15.61 8.84 -1.99
CA CYS A 20 -16.78 8.65 -2.86
C CYS A 20 -16.27 8.52 -4.30
N ILE A 21 -16.48 7.36 -4.93
CA ILE A 21 -16.35 7.23 -6.38
C ILE A 21 -17.77 7.32 -6.97
N ILE A 22 -18.07 8.41 -7.66
CA ILE A 22 -19.31 8.54 -8.42
C ILE A 22 -19.07 7.87 -9.78
N HIS A 23 -19.64 6.69 -9.97
CA HIS A 23 -19.72 6.07 -11.30
C HIS A 23 -21.04 6.50 -11.94
N MET A 24 -20.97 7.26 -13.04
CA MET A 24 -22.15 7.58 -13.84
C MET A 24 -22.23 6.62 -15.02
N GLU A 25 -23.08 5.59 -14.93
CA GLU A 25 -23.55 4.89 -16.12
C GLU A 25 -24.78 5.60 -16.70
N ASN A 26 -24.89 5.58 -18.03
CA ASN A 26 -25.79 6.37 -18.89
C ASN A 26 -27.32 6.24 -18.63
N ASN A 27 -27.77 5.61 -17.55
CA ASN A 27 -29.19 5.41 -17.23
C ASN A 27 -29.62 5.96 -15.86
N GLY A 28 -28.97 7.01 -15.34
CA GLY A 28 -29.49 7.80 -14.22
C GLY A 28 -29.61 7.07 -12.88
N SER A 29 -28.92 5.94 -12.71
CA SER A 29 -28.84 5.24 -11.44
C SER A 29 -27.56 5.64 -10.71
N ILE A 30 -27.71 6.30 -9.56
CA ILE A 30 -26.58 6.59 -8.66
C ILE A 30 -26.42 5.36 -7.75
N ILE A 31 -25.33 4.61 -7.95
CA ILE A 31 -24.93 3.57 -7.01
C ILE A 31 -24.01 4.23 -5.97
N LEU A 32 -24.56 4.47 -4.77
CA LEU A 32 -23.78 4.87 -3.60
C LEU A 32 -23.13 3.63 -2.99
N MET A 33 -21.85 3.38 -3.28
CA MET A 33 -21.07 2.37 -2.58
C MET A 33 -20.52 2.96 -1.27
N TYR A 34 -21.13 2.57 -0.15
CA TYR A 34 -20.64 2.88 1.19
C TYR A 34 -19.51 1.92 1.56
N TRP A 35 -18.26 2.41 1.59
CA TRP A 35 -17.11 1.71 2.16
C TRP A 35 -17.19 1.78 3.70
N GLY A 36 -18.07 0.98 4.29
CA GLY A 36 -18.32 1.00 5.74
C GLY A 36 -17.20 0.37 6.57
N GLU A 37 -17.05 0.84 7.82
CA GLU A 37 -16.14 0.31 8.86
C GLU A 37 -16.29 -1.21 9.13
N PHE A 38 -17.39 -1.83 8.69
CA PHE A 38 -17.68 -3.25 8.85
C PHE A 38 -16.80 -4.14 7.95
N TYR A 39 -16.45 -3.68 6.74
CA TYR A 39 -15.63 -4.43 5.77
C TYR A 39 -14.16 -4.60 6.19
N VAL A 40 -13.73 -3.78 7.14
CA VAL A 40 -12.34 -3.61 7.56
C VAL A 40 -11.98 -4.49 8.76
N LYS A 41 -12.93 -4.75 9.67
CA LYS A 41 -12.66 -5.40 10.96
C LYS A 41 -12.02 -6.78 10.83
N ASN A 42 -12.27 -7.47 9.72
CA ASN A 42 -11.76 -8.82 9.48
C ASN A 42 -10.56 -8.84 8.54
N ARG A 43 -9.84 -7.72 8.35
CA ARG A 43 -8.67 -7.65 7.46
C ARG A 43 -7.40 -7.34 8.23
N LYS A 44 -6.31 -7.98 7.82
CA LYS A 44 -4.94 -7.61 8.17
C LYS A 44 -4.16 -7.38 6.89
N PHE A 45 -3.31 -6.37 6.89
CA PHE A 45 -2.47 -6.06 5.75
C PHE A 45 -1.00 -6.17 6.17
N LEU A 46 -0.23 -6.99 5.46
CA LEU A 46 1.19 -7.20 5.70
C LEU A 46 1.97 -6.66 4.51
N VAL A 47 2.98 -5.86 4.80
CA VAL A 47 3.93 -5.36 3.81
C VAL A 47 5.32 -5.92 4.11
N THR A 48 5.96 -6.51 3.11
CA THR A 48 7.39 -6.83 3.10
C THR A 48 8.10 -5.88 2.17
N TYR A 49 9.14 -5.19 2.64
CA TYR A 49 9.90 -4.28 1.80
C TYR A 49 11.40 -4.31 2.09
N GLY A 50 12.19 -3.92 1.10
CA GLY A 50 13.65 -3.86 1.20
C GLY A 50 14.32 -3.92 -0.17
N TYR A 51 15.65 -3.90 -0.20
CA TYR A 51 16.41 -3.99 -1.44
C TYR A 51 16.89 -5.42 -1.70
N ASN A 52 16.71 -5.93 -2.92
CA ASN A 52 17.13 -7.28 -3.30
C ASN A 52 16.53 -8.34 -2.40
N LEU A 53 15.21 -8.34 -2.29
CA LEU A 53 14.48 -9.35 -1.53
C LEU A 53 14.68 -10.74 -2.16
N ASP A 54 14.57 -11.78 -1.34
CA ASP A 54 14.65 -13.16 -1.82
C ASP A 54 13.27 -13.64 -2.30
N HIS A 55 12.85 -13.13 -3.47
CA HIS A 55 11.54 -13.44 -4.05
C HIS A 55 11.31 -14.95 -4.20
N SER A 56 12.33 -15.74 -4.50
CA SER A 56 12.17 -17.20 -4.65
C SER A 56 11.75 -17.86 -3.34
N ASN A 57 12.43 -17.53 -2.24
CA ASN A 57 12.06 -18.09 -0.94
C ASN A 57 10.78 -17.48 -0.37
N ILE A 58 10.49 -16.20 -0.64
CA ILE A 58 9.22 -15.58 -0.25
C ILE A 58 8.06 -16.25 -1.00
N ASP A 59 8.16 -16.42 -2.31
CA ASP A 59 7.14 -17.08 -3.14
C ASP A 59 6.90 -18.52 -2.67
N HIS A 60 7.98 -19.27 -2.38
CA HIS A 60 7.87 -20.60 -1.81
C HIS A 60 7.11 -20.60 -0.47
N LEU A 61 7.40 -19.64 0.41
CA LEU A 61 6.79 -19.53 1.73
C LEU A 61 5.29 -19.15 1.62
N VAL A 62 4.93 -18.24 0.72
CA VAL A 62 3.53 -17.92 0.38
C VAL A 62 2.81 -19.15 -0.17
N SER A 63 3.46 -19.91 -1.05
CA SER A 63 2.90 -21.15 -1.61
C SER A 63 2.64 -22.21 -0.53
N ASP A 64 3.65 -22.50 0.29
CA ASP A 64 3.61 -23.51 1.34
C ASP A 64 2.59 -23.17 2.45
N ARG A 65 2.54 -21.90 2.87
CA ARG A 65 1.82 -21.49 4.10
C ARG A 65 0.49 -20.79 3.87
N LEU A 66 0.30 -20.11 2.73
CA LEU A 66 -0.88 -19.28 2.51
C LEU A 66 -1.78 -19.77 1.37
N SER A 67 -1.23 -20.42 0.34
CA SER A 67 -2.01 -20.74 -0.88
C SER A 67 -3.22 -21.66 -0.63
N ARG A 68 -3.16 -22.54 0.38
CA ARG A 68 -4.31 -23.38 0.78
C ARG A 68 -5.46 -22.60 1.41
N HIS A 69 -5.20 -21.36 1.80
CA HIS A 69 -6.13 -20.44 2.46
C HIS A 69 -6.56 -19.32 1.52
N LYS A 70 -6.15 -19.36 0.26
CA LYS A 70 -6.48 -18.36 -0.74
C LYS A 70 -7.99 -18.34 -1.00
N GLY A 71 -8.58 -17.16 -0.87
CA GLY A 71 -9.95 -16.83 -1.22
C GLY A 71 -10.11 -16.57 -2.70
N TRP A 72 -11.26 -15.99 -3.07
CA TRP A 72 -11.57 -15.69 -4.46
C TRP A 72 -11.16 -14.25 -4.76
N ILE A 73 -10.30 -14.07 -5.77
CA ILE A 73 -9.79 -12.76 -6.20
C ILE A 73 -10.95 -11.77 -6.34
N GLN A 74 -10.84 -10.61 -5.68
CA GLN A 74 -11.80 -9.49 -5.67
C GLN A 74 -13.20 -9.80 -5.12
N LYS A 75 -13.63 -11.07 -5.01
CA LYS A 75 -14.94 -11.39 -4.42
C LYS A 75 -14.97 -10.99 -2.95
N ASP A 76 -13.93 -11.34 -2.21
CA ASP A 76 -13.84 -11.03 -0.79
C ASP A 76 -13.56 -9.53 -0.54
N TYR A 77 -13.09 -8.79 -1.57
CA TYR A 77 -12.92 -7.34 -1.52
C TYR A 77 -14.26 -6.60 -1.45
N PHE A 78 -15.26 -7.06 -2.22
CA PHE A 78 -16.60 -6.46 -2.24
C PHE A 78 -17.56 -7.11 -1.22
N ASP A 79 -17.36 -8.38 -0.86
CA ASP A 79 -18.19 -9.12 0.09
C ASP A 79 -17.33 -10.10 0.92
N PRO A 80 -16.66 -9.63 2.00
CA PRO A 80 -15.73 -10.44 2.78
C PRO A 80 -16.48 -11.46 3.65
N VAL A 81 -16.76 -12.64 3.09
CA VAL A 81 -17.25 -13.78 3.86
C VAL A 81 -16.08 -14.66 4.27
N LEU A 82 -15.77 -14.67 5.57
CA LEU A 82 -14.68 -15.50 6.10
C LEU A 82 -14.95 -16.99 5.85
N HIS A 83 -13.95 -17.70 5.33
CA HIS A 83 -13.98 -19.15 5.28
C HIS A 83 -14.10 -19.75 6.69
N GLN A 84 -14.77 -20.89 6.81
CA GLN A 84 -14.96 -21.56 8.09
C GLN A 84 -13.62 -21.80 8.80
N GLY A 85 -13.52 -21.35 10.05
CA GLY A 85 -12.32 -21.46 10.87
C GLY A 85 -11.28 -20.37 10.65
N ALA A 86 -11.46 -19.45 9.69
CA ALA A 86 -10.62 -18.27 9.56
C ALA A 86 -11.00 -17.21 10.60
N ALA A 87 -9.99 -16.46 11.06
CA ALA A 87 -10.18 -15.33 11.97
C ALA A 87 -10.24 -14.01 11.19
N PHE A 88 -9.51 -13.91 10.08
CA PHE A 88 -9.42 -12.71 9.24
C PHE A 88 -8.92 -13.06 7.82
N ILE A 89 -9.04 -12.09 6.92
CA ILE A 89 -8.41 -12.08 5.60
C ILE A 89 -7.07 -11.34 5.72
N LEU A 90 -6.00 -11.99 5.32
CA LEU A 90 -4.67 -11.41 5.20
C LEU A 90 -4.44 -10.98 3.75
N ASN A 91 -4.13 -9.70 3.56
CA ASN A 91 -3.53 -9.18 2.33
C ASN A 91 -2.02 -9.09 2.53
N TYR A 92 -1.25 -9.49 1.52
CA TYR A 92 0.21 -9.53 1.62
C TYR A 92 0.87 -8.89 0.41
N GLN A 93 1.56 -7.77 0.63
CA GLN A 93 2.27 -7.00 -0.40
C GLN A 93 3.79 -7.13 -0.24
N ILE A 94 4.50 -7.22 -1.35
CA ILE A 94 5.97 -7.22 -1.41
C ILE A 94 6.44 -6.02 -2.23
N ILE A 95 7.40 -5.27 -1.70
CA ILE A 95 7.96 -4.06 -2.32
C ILE A 95 9.47 -4.17 -2.33
N ASP A 96 10.03 -4.56 -3.47
CA ASP A 96 11.47 -4.51 -3.69
C ASP A 96 11.87 -3.11 -4.17
N THR A 97 12.71 -2.43 -3.40
CA THR A 97 13.23 -1.11 -3.76
C THR A 97 14.32 -1.18 -4.84
N ASN A 98 14.69 -2.37 -5.30
CA ASN A 98 15.48 -2.54 -6.51
C ASN A 98 14.62 -2.33 -7.77
N VAL A 99 14.90 -1.25 -8.49
CA VAL A 99 14.22 -0.89 -9.74
C VAL A 99 14.33 -1.94 -10.86
N ALA A 100 15.34 -2.80 -10.80
CA ALA A 100 15.49 -3.91 -11.76
C ALA A 100 14.62 -5.12 -11.42
N ARG A 101 13.98 -5.13 -10.24
CA ARG A 101 13.20 -6.26 -9.71
C ARG A 101 11.80 -5.83 -9.29
N VAL A 102 11.28 -4.74 -9.88
CA VAL A 102 9.92 -4.26 -9.62
C VAL A 102 8.93 -5.40 -9.91
N SER A 103 8.37 -5.98 -8.86
CA SER A 103 7.38 -7.04 -8.92
C SER A 103 5.98 -6.42 -8.81
N GLN A 104 5.11 -6.69 -9.77
CA GLN A 104 3.71 -6.24 -9.75
C GLN A 104 2.76 -7.25 -9.09
N ARG A 105 3.27 -8.33 -8.49
CA ARG A 105 2.49 -9.57 -8.35
C ARG A 105 1.49 -9.65 -7.19
N TYR A 106 1.39 -8.71 -6.25
CA TYR A 106 0.88 -9.09 -4.92
C TYR A 106 -0.22 -8.24 -4.26
N TYR A 107 -1.01 -7.47 -5.01
CA TYR A 107 -2.11 -6.71 -4.39
C TYR A 107 -3.43 -7.47 -4.21
N LEU A 108 -3.64 -8.60 -4.89
CA LEU A 108 -4.99 -9.10 -5.15
C LEU A 108 -5.36 -10.41 -4.45
N ASP A 109 -4.42 -11.03 -3.74
CA ASP A 109 -4.70 -12.29 -3.06
C ASP A 109 -5.23 -12.03 -1.65
N ASP A 110 -6.44 -12.55 -1.41
CA ASP A 110 -7.08 -12.59 -0.10
C ASP A 110 -6.81 -13.96 0.53
N TYR A 111 -6.15 -14.00 1.70
CA TYR A 111 -5.86 -15.26 2.41
C TYR A 111 -6.67 -15.37 3.71
N HIS A 112 -7.58 -16.33 3.79
CA HIS A 112 -8.43 -16.56 4.95
C HIS A 112 -7.71 -17.37 6.02
N VAL A 113 -7.15 -16.70 7.03
CA VAL A 113 -6.23 -17.33 7.98
C VAL A 113 -6.63 -17.09 9.43
N THR A 114 -6.08 -17.92 10.32
CA THR A 114 -6.11 -17.80 11.77
C THR A 114 -4.92 -16.98 12.28
N GLU A 115 -4.96 -16.57 13.54
CA GLU A 115 -3.82 -15.93 14.19
C GLU A 115 -2.59 -16.85 14.21
N ALA A 116 -2.76 -18.13 14.53
CA ALA A 116 -1.65 -19.09 14.59
C ALA A 116 -0.96 -19.27 13.23
N GLN A 117 -1.74 -19.28 12.14
CA GLN A 117 -1.20 -19.34 10.78
C GLN A 117 -0.42 -18.08 10.42
N LEU A 118 -0.94 -16.89 10.76
CA LEU A 118 -0.22 -15.64 10.57
C LEU A 118 1.09 -15.62 11.36
N GLN A 119 1.08 -16.01 12.63
CA GLN A 119 2.29 -16.03 13.45
C GLN A 119 3.33 -17.03 12.91
N GLY A 120 2.90 -18.21 12.45
CA GLY A 120 3.79 -19.18 11.81
C GLY A 120 4.38 -18.68 10.49
N PHE A 121 3.58 -17.95 9.70
CA PHE A 121 4.03 -17.28 8.48
C PHE A 121 5.07 -16.21 8.81
N LEU A 122 4.77 -15.28 9.73
CA LEU A 122 5.68 -14.22 10.17
C LEU A 122 6.98 -14.76 10.76
N TYR A 123 6.92 -15.82 11.57
CA TYR A 123 8.11 -16.46 12.13
C TYR A 123 9.07 -16.97 11.03
N SER A 124 8.51 -17.55 9.97
CA SER A 124 9.31 -18.05 8.85
C SER A 124 9.81 -16.90 7.97
N LEU A 125 8.96 -15.90 7.74
CA LEU A 125 9.24 -14.72 6.93
C LEU A 125 10.36 -13.87 7.54
N ASN A 126 10.37 -13.69 8.87
CA ASN A 126 11.40 -12.95 9.61
C ASN A 126 12.83 -13.55 9.52
N LYS A 127 12.97 -14.75 8.95
CA LYS A 127 14.27 -15.37 8.66
C LYS A 127 14.82 -14.93 7.30
N LEU A 128 13.98 -14.35 6.45
CA LEU A 128 14.34 -13.86 5.13
C LEU A 128 14.77 -12.39 5.21
N LYS A 129 15.48 -11.93 4.19
CA LYS A 129 15.89 -10.52 4.08
C LYS A 129 14.66 -9.63 3.87
N GLY A 130 14.60 -8.53 4.61
CA GLY A 130 13.61 -7.47 4.42
C GLY A 130 13.07 -6.95 5.74
N THR A 131 12.18 -5.98 5.65
CA THR A 131 11.37 -5.50 6.76
C THR A 131 9.93 -5.96 6.54
N HIS A 132 9.35 -6.61 7.55
CA HIS A 132 8.01 -7.16 7.50
C HIS A 132 7.15 -6.45 8.54
N VAL A 133 6.09 -5.75 8.10
CA VAL A 133 5.29 -4.91 8.97
C VAL A 133 3.81 -5.06 8.69
N LEU A 134 3.03 -5.18 9.76
CA LEU A 134 1.59 -5.08 9.68
C LEU A 134 1.19 -3.62 9.53
N CYS A 135 0.33 -3.37 8.57
CA CYS A 135 -0.23 -2.08 8.21
C CYS A 135 -1.73 -2.04 8.50
N ASN A 136 -2.25 -0.82 8.66
CA ASN A 136 -3.67 -0.58 8.77
C ASN A 136 -4.31 -0.79 7.39
N PRO A 137 -5.22 -1.77 7.23
CA PRO A 137 -5.83 -2.08 5.93
C PRO A 137 -6.69 -0.95 5.35
N THR A 138 -7.05 0.07 6.14
CA THR A 138 -7.82 1.26 5.68
C THR A 138 -6.97 2.46 5.34
N LYS A 139 -5.69 2.43 5.70
CA LYS A 139 -4.78 3.55 5.50
C LYS A 139 -3.69 3.12 4.51
N GLN A 140 -4.17 2.79 3.32
CA GLN A 140 -3.37 2.47 2.14
C GLN A 140 -3.87 3.30 0.95
N GLY A 141 -2.99 3.64 0.01
CA GLY A 141 -3.37 4.38 -1.18
C GLY A 141 -2.18 4.84 -2.00
N HIS A 142 -2.42 5.86 -2.81
CA HIS A 142 -1.44 6.46 -3.71
C HIS A 142 -1.31 7.94 -3.38
N HIS A 143 -0.09 8.45 -3.38
CA HIS A 143 0.21 9.88 -3.34
C HIS A 143 1.00 10.26 -4.57
N TRP A 144 0.75 11.45 -5.09
CA TRP A 144 1.46 12.00 -6.23
C TRP A 144 1.95 13.41 -5.95
N THR A 145 2.99 13.81 -6.65
CA THR A 145 3.48 15.19 -6.72
C THR A 145 3.90 15.50 -8.15
N VAL A 146 3.79 16.76 -8.55
CA VAL A 146 4.18 17.22 -9.88
C VAL A 146 5.46 18.03 -9.79
N ILE A 147 6.50 17.60 -10.52
CA ILE A 147 7.79 18.30 -10.62
C ILE A 147 8.10 18.46 -12.10
N ASP A 148 8.32 19.70 -12.54
CA ASP A 148 8.60 20.04 -13.94
C ASP A 148 7.59 19.39 -14.92
N GLU A 149 6.29 19.48 -14.62
CA GLU A 149 5.18 18.92 -15.42
C GLU A 149 5.20 17.38 -15.55
N ILE A 150 5.95 16.69 -14.70
CA ILE A 150 5.98 15.23 -14.60
C ILE A 150 5.34 14.82 -13.28
N GLU A 151 4.36 13.91 -13.35
CA GLU A 151 3.72 13.34 -12.17
C GLU A 151 4.54 12.17 -11.64
N TYR A 152 4.99 12.29 -10.38
CA TYR A 152 5.68 11.24 -9.65
C TYR A 152 4.72 10.66 -8.62
N SER A 153 4.60 9.34 -8.59
CA SER A 153 3.65 8.63 -7.73
C SER A 153 4.36 7.69 -6.77
N CYS A 154 3.71 7.45 -5.64
CA CYS A 154 4.17 6.52 -4.62
C CYS A 154 3.00 5.82 -3.94
N TYR A 155 3.21 4.54 -3.62
CA TYR A 155 2.36 3.84 -2.68
C TYR A 155 2.52 4.42 -1.29
N ALA A 156 1.41 4.53 -0.58
CA ALA A 156 1.33 5.02 0.78
C ALA A 156 0.68 3.99 1.67
N TYR A 157 1.33 3.67 2.78
CA TYR A 157 0.78 2.77 3.80
C TYR A 157 1.02 3.34 5.18
N GLN A 158 0.10 3.08 6.09
CA GLN A 158 0.30 3.34 7.52
C GLN A 158 0.53 2.02 8.26
N THR A 159 1.59 1.94 9.04
CA THR A 159 1.85 0.82 9.95
C THR A 159 0.85 0.83 11.12
N LEU A 160 0.68 -0.30 11.83
CA LEU A 160 -0.22 -0.33 12.99
C LEU A 160 0.19 0.60 14.14
N ASP A 161 1.48 0.98 14.23
CA ASP A 161 1.98 1.98 15.18
C ASP A 161 1.86 3.43 14.66
N GLY A 162 1.19 3.64 13.52
CA GLY A 162 0.84 4.96 13.00
C GLY A 162 1.90 5.63 12.13
N ARG A 163 3.05 5.00 11.87
CA ARG A 163 4.06 5.54 10.94
C ARG A 163 3.57 5.43 9.51
N ASP A 164 3.85 6.45 8.71
CA ASP A 164 3.54 6.42 7.29
C ASP A 164 4.77 6.01 6.48
N LEU A 165 4.57 5.09 5.54
CA LEU A 165 5.57 4.61 4.60
C LEU A 165 5.22 5.13 3.20
N ARG A 166 6.24 5.48 2.41
CA ARG A 166 6.10 5.78 0.98
C ARG A 166 7.10 5.01 0.14
N PHE A 167 6.63 4.42 -0.94
CA PHE A 167 7.43 3.64 -1.88
C PHE A 167 7.15 4.10 -3.30
N ILE A 168 8.16 4.20 -4.16
CA ILE A 168 7.96 4.60 -5.56
C ILE A 168 6.98 3.65 -6.23
N GLU A 169 6.00 4.22 -6.90
CA GLU A 169 5.14 3.52 -7.82
C GLU A 169 5.68 3.69 -9.24
N TYR A 170 5.69 2.60 -10.01
CA TYR A 170 6.13 2.58 -11.40
C TYR A 170 4.95 2.30 -12.31
N ASN A 171 5.09 2.66 -13.59
CA ASN A 171 4.11 2.46 -14.68
C ASN A 171 2.92 3.43 -14.70
N ASN A 172 3.05 4.60 -14.05
CA ASN A 172 2.07 5.70 -14.16
C ASN A 172 2.48 6.75 -15.21
N ASP A 173 3.69 7.32 -15.11
CA ASP A 173 4.28 8.21 -16.13
C ASP A 173 5.66 7.67 -16.57
N THR A 174 5.81 7.41 -17.87
CA THR A 174 7.05 6.83 -18.43
C THR A 174 8.30 7.72 -18.24
N ARG A 175 8.14 9.05 -18.18
CA ARG A 175 9.22 9.99 -17.90
C ARG A 175 9.61 9.94 -16.43
N ALA A 176 8.63 9.86 -15.53
CA ALA A 176 8.87 9.68 -14.10
C ALA A 176 9.64 8.37 -13.86
N ASP A 177 9.17 7.27 -14.44
CA ASP A 177 9.82 5.96 -14.37
C ASP A 177 11.28 6.01 -14.85
N ALA A 178 11.54 6.68 -15.97
CA ALA A 178 12.89 6.82 -16.51
C ALA A 178 13.81 7.58 -15.54
N ASN A 179 13.31 8.66 -14.92
CA ASN A 179 14.06 9.42 -13.93
C ASN A 179 14.33 8.58 -12.67
N MET A 180 13.32 7.88 -12.16
CA MET A 180 13.44 7.03 -10.97
C MET A 180 14.39 5.84 -11.20
N LYS A 181 14.31 5.18 -12.36
CA LYS A 181 15.22 4.07 -12.74
C LYS A 181 16.67 4.52 -12.84
N LYS A 182 16.94 5.77 -13.24
CA LYS A 182 18.29 6.36 -13.26
C LYS A 182 18.77 6.77 -11.87
N GLY A 183 17.90 7.36 -11.05
CA GLY A 183 18.27 7.94 -9.76
C GLY A 183 18.42 6.92 -8.63
N ILE A 184 17.48 5.98 -8.50
CA ILE A 184 17.41 5.06 -7.35
C ILE A 184 18.67 4.22 -7.13
N PRO A 185 19.32 3.67 -8.19
CA PRO A 185 20.57 2.93 -8.00
C PRO A 185 21.70 3.77 -7.38
N ARG A 186 21.63 5.11 -7.49
CA ARG A 186 22.67 6.05 -7.06
C ARG A 186 22.45 6.61 -5.66
N ILE A 187 21.30 6.36 -5.04
CA ILE A 187 21.05 6.75 -3.64
C ILE A 187 21.24 5.56 -2.69
N PRO A 188 21.63 5.81 -1.43
CA PRO A 188 21.72 4.78 -0.40
C PRO A 188 20.40 4.02 -0.20
N GLU A 189 20.47 2.73 0.16
CA GLU A 189 19.29 1.87 0.36
C GLU A 189 18.24 2.45 1.32
N HIS A 190 18.68 3.02 2.44
CA HIS A 190 17.80 3.62 3.45
C HIS A 190 17.06 4.87 2.97
N GLN A 191 17.45 5.43 1.82
CA GLN A 191 16.79 6.57 1.17
C GLN A 191 15.87 6.13 0.03
N ARG A 192 15.71 4.84 -0.26
CA ARG A 192 14.88 4.34 -1.39
C ARG A 192 13.39 4.24 -1.06
N TYR A 193 13.01 4.61 0.15
CA TYR A 193 11.64 4.76 0.61
C TYR A 193 11.61 5.87 1.67
N LEU A 194 10.43 6.42 1.95
CA LEU A 194 10.26 7.37 3.04
C LEU A 194 9.51 6.74 4.20
N THR A 195 9.90 7.17 5.40
CA THR A 195 9.16 6.92 6.62
C THR A 195 8.88 8.24 7.31
N PHE A 196 7.63 8.42 7.75
CA PHE A 196 7.19 9.54 8.55
C PHE A 196 6.75 9.07 9.94
N PRO A 197 7.15 9.78 11.00
CA PRO A 197 6.53 9.64 12.31
C PRO A 197 5.01 9.83 12.27
N SER A 198 4.31 9.26 13.24
CA SER A 198 2.84 9.30 13.33
C SER A 198 2.29 10.71 13.57
N ASP A 199 3.09 11.61 14.16
CA ASP A 199 2.76 13.00 14.46
C ASP A 199 3.18 13.99 13.36
N CYS A 200 3.74 13.50 12.24
CA CYS A 200 4.16 14.34 11.12
C CYS A 200 2.94 14.99 10.45
N SER A 201 2.96 16.31 10.29
CA SER A 201 1.89 17.06 9.59
C SER A 201 1.83 16.70 8.11
N GLN A 202 0.67 16.90 7.47
CA GLN A 202 0.51 16.65 6.04
C GLN A 202 1.41 17.56 5.19
N GLU A 203 1.53 18.84 5.55
CA GLU A 203 2.41 19.80 4.87
C GLU A 203 3.88 19.34 4.88
N GLU A 204 4.36 18.85 6.03
CA GLU A 204 5.73 18.35 6.14
C GLU A 204 5.92 17.04 5.35
N LYS A 205 4.89 16.17 5.29
CA LYS A 205 4.90 14.98 4.45
C LYS A 205 5.04 15.35 2.98
N ASP A 206 4.25 16.32 2.50
CA ASP A 206 4.24 16.76 1.10
C ASP A 206 5.57 17.43 0.71
N ARG A 207 6.13 18.27 1.60
CA ARG A 207 7.43 18.89 1.42
C ARG A 207 8.53 17.84 1.30
N ARG A 208 8.64 16.93 2.27
CA ARG A 208 9.64 15.86 2.29
C ARG A 208 9.48 14.89 1.11
N LEU A 209 8.25 14.60 0.69
CA LEU A 209 7.98 13.78 -0.50
C LEU A 209 8.54 14.45 -1.76
N THR A 210 8.29 15.75 -1.92
CA THR A 210 8.79 16.53 -3.05
C THR A 210 10.32 16.61 -3.04
N ASP A 211 10.92 16.90 -1.89
CA ASP A 211 12.38 16.96 -1.73
C ASP A 211 13.04 15.61 -2.02
N TRP A 212 12.41 14.52 -1.60
CA TRP A 212 12.90 13.18 -1.87
C TRP A 212 12.92 12.85 -3.37
N PHE A 213 11.82 13.11 -4.10
CA PHE A 213 11.79 12.93 -5.55
C PHE A 213 12.85 13.80 -6.25
N LYS A 214 12.98 15.07 -5.87
CA LYS A 214 14.03 15.96 -6.38
C LYS A 214 15.43 15.38 -6.14
N GLY A 215 15.69 14.86 -4.94
CA GLY A 215 16.97 14.22 -4.59
C GLY A 215 17.28 13.01 -5.47
N ILE A 216 16.29 12.14 -5.72
CA ILE A 216 16.44 11.00 -6.62
C ILE A 216 16.73 11.47 -8.06
N ILE A 217 15.99 12.45 -8.55
CA ILE A 217 16.17 13.01 -9.90
C ILE A 217 17.58 13.58 -10.05
N GLU A 218 18.05 14.34 -9.07
CA GLU A 218 19.37 14.95 -9.08
C GLU A 218 20.49 13.91 -9.04
N ALA A 219 20.37 12.90 -8.18
CA ALA A 219 21.28 11.75 -8.21
C ALA A 219 21.31 11.09 -9.60
N GLY A 220 20.17 11.03 -10.28
CA GLY A 220 20.02 10.51 -11.64
C GLY A 220 20.79 11.29 -12.72
N ARG A 221 21.04 12.58 -12.50
CA ARG A 221 21.73 13.50 -13.42
C ARG A 221 23.25 13.47 -13.30
N GLN A 222 23.78 13.02 -12.16
CA GLN A 222 25.21 12.87 -11.96
C GLN A 222 25.76 11.85 -12.97
N GLN A 223 26.66 12.32 -13.85
CA GLN A 223 27.37 11.45 -14.79
C GLN A 223 28.28 10.49 -14.00
N PRO A 224 28.40 9.23 -14.43
CA PRO A 224 29.37 8.30 -13.84
C PRO A 224 30.81 8.77 -14.03
#